data_AF-M7T9B2-F1
#
_entry.id   AF-M7T9B2-F1
#
_cell.length_a   1.000
_cell.length_b   1.000
_cell.length_c   1.000
_cell.angle_alpha   90.00
_cell.angle_beta   90.00
_cell.angle_gamma   90.00
#
_symmetry.space_group_name_H-M   'P 1'
#
loop_
_entity.id
_entity.type
_entity.pdbx_description
1 polymer ?
#
loop_
_entity_poly.entity_id
_entity_poly.type
_entity_poly.pdbx_seq_one_letter_code
_entity_poly.pdbx_strand_id
1 'polypeptide(L)'
;MRSIRVPDTRPSVVQGFNAADNYIYGAVGTGTSTNLIRISSSGSSVVFGSLSYTISGGDVDENGYYWGTDNGNKWVQIDLRLGSATYGQIVTSGTVTTAPEYPIYDWAYVSGGGNYLYAVGYSYGLVGIFANTYLLQFNRATKAWKTITNYGNIVPNLISTTTWGAVYASDDNALYASENGSGQIWKLPLPPAAGSTAKKVSNGPSASSNDGARCINAKGL
;
A
#
# COMPACT_ATOMS: atom_id res chain seq x y z
N MET A 1 7.42 -8.67 -13.62
CA MET A 1 6.56 -7.68 -12.92
C MET A 1 6.84 -6.31 -13.55
N ARG A 2 5.88 -5.74 -14.29
CA ARG A 2 6.01 -4.38 -14.86
C ARG A 2 5.38 -3.42 -13.84
N SER A 3 6.18 -2.56 -13.22
CA SER A 3 5.71 -1.48 -12.35
C SER A 3 5.52 -0.23 -13.21
N ILE A 4 4.34 0.39 -13.14
CA ILE A 4 4.13 1.72 -13.70
C ILE A 4 4.69 2.73 -12.70
N ARG A 5 5.75 3.42 -13.09
CA ARG A 5 6.13 4.67 -12.43
C ARG A 5 5.33 5.78 -13.09
N VAL A 6 4.41 6.40 -12.34
CA VAL A 6 3.79 7.65 -12.77
C VAL A 6 4.84 8.75 -12.65
N PRO A 7 5.28 9.39 -13.76
CA PRO A 7 6.17 10.53 -13.68
C PRO A 7 5.30 11.76 -13.33
N ASP A 8 4.96 11.93 -12.05
CA ASP A 8 4.35 13.17 -11.54
C ASP A 8 5.27 13.76 -10.46
N THR A 9 5.56 15.05 -10.59
CA THR A 9 6.43 15.84 -9.70
C THR A 9 5.73 16.27 -8.41
N ARG A 10 4.51 15.77 -8.14
CA ARG A 10 3.72 16.09 -6.96
C ARG A 10 4.04 15.13 -5.80
N PRO A 11 4.04 15.63 -4.54
CA PRO A 11 4.35 14.81 -3.38
C PRO A 11 3.32 13.67 -3.22
N SER A 12 3.84 12.46 -2.98
CA SER A 12 3.13 11.22 -2.64
C SER A 12 1.91 10.92 -3.51
N VAL A 13 2.11 10.18 -4.59
CA VAL A 13 1.00 9.49 -5.26
C VAL A 13 0.81 8.17 -4.54
N VAL A 14 -0.38 7.94 -3.97
CA VAL A 14 -0.78 6.66 -3.33
C VAL A 14 -1.74 5.95 -4.27
N GLN A 15 -1.54 4.68 -4.62
CA GLN A 15 -2.19 4.08 -5.81
C GLN A 15 -2.63 2.61 -5.65
N GLY A 16 -3.84 2.34 -6.14
CA GLY A 16 -4.39 0.99 -6.30
C GLY A 16 -4.99 0.77 -7.69
N PHE A 17 -4.78 -0.42 -8.27
CA PHE A 17 -5.36 -0.77 -9.56
C PHE A 17 -6.74 -1.40 -9.42
N ASN A 18 -7.74 -0.86 -10.13
CA ASN A 18 -9.07 -1.42 -10.20
C ASN A 18 -9.22 -2.30 -11.46
N ALA A 19 -9.26 -3.61 -11.26
CA ALA A 19 -9.40 -4.57 -12.36
C ALA A 19 -10.77 -4.48 -13.08
N ALA A 20 -11.79 -3.90 -12.44
CA ALA A 20 -13.12 -3.80 -13.03
C ALA A 20 -13.18 -2.80 -14.19
N ASP A 21 -12.40 -1.72 -14.13
CA ASP A 21 -12.44 -0.62 -15.10
C ASP A 21 -11.09 -0.31 -15.76
N ASN A 22 -10.02 -1.01 -15.36
CA ASN A 22 -8.67 -0.87 -15.90
C ASN A 22 -8.03 0.52 -15.64
N TYR A 23 -8.45 1.20 -14.58
CA TYR A 23 -7.83 2.43 -14.09
C TYR A 23 -6.95 2.18 -12.87
N ILE A 24 -5.90 2.99 -12.74
CA ILE A 24 -5.23 3.18 -11.45
C ILE A 24 -5.97 4.30 -10.73
N TYR A 25 -6.36 4.06 -9.48
CA TYR A 25 -6.91 5.06 -8.59
C TYR A 25 -5.87 5.46 -7.58
N GLY A 26 -5.89 6.72 -7.20
CA GLY A 26 -4.96 7.17 -6.20
C GLY A 26 -5.32 8.51 -5.59
N ALA A 27 -4.37 8.99 -4.82
CA ALA A 27 -4.45 10.20 -4.04
C ALA A 27 -3.19 11.02 -4.28
N VAL A 28 -3.37 12.33 -4.47
CA VAL A 28 -2.28 13.31 -4.58
C VAL A 28 -2.62 14.47 -3.67
N GLY A 29 -1.77 14.77 -2.70
CA GLY A 29 -2.09 15.76 -1.66
C GLY A 29 -0.92 16.66 -1.30
N THR A 30 -1.25 17.83 -0.75
CA THR A 30 -0.29 18.81 -0.26
C THR A 30 -0.56 19.07 1.21
N GLY A 31 -0.03 18.23 2.11
CA GLY A 31 0.07 18.44 3.56
C GLY A 31 -1.23 18.58 4.40
N THR A 32 -2.33 19.04 3.82
CA THR A 32 -3.60 19.35 4.51
C THR A 32 -4.83 18.83 3.79
N SER A 33 -4.71 18.46 2.51
CA SER A 33 -5.79 17.86 1.72
C SER A 33 -5.22 16.97 0.62
N THR A 34 -6.08 16.09 0.11
CA THR A 34 -5.75 15.11 -0.94
C THR A 34 -6.79 15.17 -2.03
N ASN A 35 -6.36 15.30 -3.28
CA ASN A 35 -7.19 15.06 -4.46
C ASN A 35 -7.20 13.56 -4.79
N LEU A 36 -8.38 13.01 -5.01
CA LEU A 36 -8.54 11.66 -5.51
C LEU A 36 -8.47 11.70 -7.03
N ILE A 37 -7.58 10.90 -7.59
CA ILE A 37 -7.32 10.83 -9.03
C ILE A 37 -7.59 9.43 -9.57
N ARG A 38 -8.01 9.35 -10.83
CA ARG A 38 -7.93 8.11 -11.62
C ARG A 38 -7.02 8.34 -12.81
N ILE A 39 -6.27 7.32 -13.19
CA ILE A 39 -5.28 7.34 -14.27
C ILE A 39 -5.64 6.23 -15.25
N SER A 40 -5.83 6.59 -16.52
CA SER A 40 -6.10 5.64 -17.59
C SER A 40 -4.85 4.86 -18.01
N SER A 41 -5.03 3.83 -18.84
CA SER A 41 -3.91 3.11 -19.47
C SER A 41 -3.02 3.99 -20.36
N SER A 42 -3.53 5.13 -20.85
CA SER A 42 -2.73 6.14 -21.58
C SER A 42 -1.90 7.05 -20.66
N GLY A 43 -2.00 6.87 -19.34
CA GLY A 43 -1.36 7.74 -18.35
C GLY A 43 -2.08 9.06 -18.10
N SER A 44 -3.25 9.27 -18.72
CA SER A 44 -4.04 10.49 -18.52
C SER A 44 -4.77 10.43 -17.18
N SER A 45 -4.66 11.50 -16.37
CA SER A 45 -5.27 11.56 -15.05
C SER A 45 -6.42 12.58 -14.98
N VAL A 46 -7.43 12.26 -14.16
CA VAL A 46 -8.51 13.20 -13.81
C VAL A 46 -8.76 13.17 -12.31
N VAL A 47 -9.05 14.33 -11.72
CA VAL A 47 -9.51 14.45 -10.33
C VAL A 47 -11.01 14.14 -10.30
N PHE A 48 -11.43 13.26 -9.39
CA PHE A 48 -12.83 12.88 -9.24
C PHE A 48 -13.39 13.12 -7.82
N GLY A 49 -12.54 13.54 -6.88
CA GLY A 49 -12.94 13.83 -5.51
C GLY A 49 -11.80 14.39 -4.67
N SER A 50 -12.06 14.62 -3.38
CA SER A 50 -11.04 15.12 -2.44
C SER A 50 -11.30 14.67 -1.00
N LEU A 51 -10.24 14.60 -0.20
CA LEU A 51 -10.26 14.39 1.24
C LEU A 51 -9.69 15.64 1.95
N SER A 52 -10.22 15.97 3.13
CA SER A 52 -9.72 17.05 4.00
C SER A 52 -8.52 16.63 4.87
N TYR A 53 -7.85 15.54 4.50
CA TYR A 53 -6.65 15.03 5.15
C TYR A 53 -5.77 14.29 4.14
N THR A 54 -4.54 13.99 4.54
CA THR A 54 -3.57 13.22 3.76
C THR A 54 -3.75 11.72 3.97
N ILE A 55 -3.51 10.95 2.91
CA ILE A 55 -3.34 9.50 3.01
C ILE A 55 -1.92 9.12 2.55
N SER A 56 -1.35 8.10 3.16
CA SER A 56 0.01 7.59 2.94
C SER A 56 0.05 6.26 2.18
N GLY A 57 -1.06 5.52 2.15
CA GLY A 57 -1.15 4.18 1.57
C GLY A 57 -2.54 3.87 1.04
N GLY A 58 -2.65 2.99 0.04
CA GLY A 58 -3.92 2.77 -0.64
C GLY A 58 -3.96 1.62 -1.65
N ASP A 59 -5.06 0.88 -1.70
CA ASP A 59 -5.28 -0.14 -2.74
C ASP A 59 -6.78 -0.35 -3.00
N VAL A 60 -7.12 -0.99 -4.12
CA VAL A 60 -8.48 -1.36 -4.50
C VAL A 60 -8.74 -2.82 -4.17
N ASP A 61 -9.84 -3.08 -3.47
CA ASP A 61 -10.23 -4.42 -3.07
C ASP A 61 -11.00 -5.20 -4.15
N GLU A 62 -11.35 -6.45 -3.85
CA GLU A 62 -12.10 -7.33 -4.74
C GLU A 62 -13.52 -6.86 -5.06
N ASN A 63 -14.07 -5.99 -4.23
CA ASN A 63 -15.42 -5.48 -4.39
C ASN A 63 -15.43 -4.12 -5.10
N GLY A 64 -14.29 -3.65 -5.60
CA GLY A 64 -14.18 -2.36 -6.26
C GLY A 64 -14.26 -1.17 -5.29
N TYR A 65 -13.84 -1.35 -4.04
CA TYR A 65 -13.65 -0.22 -3.13
C TYR A 65 -12.18 0.15 -3.04
N TYR A 66 -11.87 1.44 -3.14
CA TYR A 66 -10.57 1.95 -2.78
C TYR A 66 -10.50 2.15 -1.28
N TRP A 67 -9.43 1.64 -0.67
CA TRP A 67 -9.11 1.80 0.73
C TRP A 67 -7.87 2.65 0.88
N GLY A 68 -7.96 3.79 1.57
CA GLY A 68 -6.81 4.64 1.88
C GLY A 68 -6.49 4.66 3.38
N THR A 69 -5.23 4.88 3.76
CA THR A 69 -4.81 5.03 5.17
C THR A 69 -3.94 6.26 5.41
N ASP A 70 -3.94 6.77 6.63
CA ASP A 70 -2.97 7.75 7.14
C ASP A 70 -2.05 7.04 8.15
N ASN A 71 -0.92 6.53 7.66
CA ASN A 71 0.11 5.82 8.43
C ASN A 71 -0.45 4.71 9.33
N GLY A 72 -1.53 4.04 8.88
CA GLY A 72 -2.22 2.99 9.62
C GLY A 72 -3.16 3.47 10.73
N ASN A 73 -3.28 4.78 10.99
CA ASN A 73 -4.10 5.32 12.08
C ASN A 73 -5.54 5.66 11.67
N LYS A 74 -5.72 6.04 10.40
CA LYS A 74 -7.04 6.31 9.81
C LYS A 74 -7.26 5.43 8.60
N TRP A 75 -8.51 5.30 8.21
CA TRP A 75 -8.92 4.60 7.02
C TRP A 75 -10.08 5.32 6.33
N VAL A 76 -10.14 5.19 5.01
CA VAL A 76 -11.25 5.65 4.17
C VAL A 76 -11.61 4.56 3.18
N GLN A 77 -12.90 4.40 2.91
CA GLN A 77 -13.44 3.51 1.89
C GLN A 77 -14.21 4.35 0.86
N ILE A 78 -13.81 4.24 -0.40
CA ILE A 78 -14.40 4.97 -1.53
C ILE A 78 -14.99 3.97 -2.51
N ASP A 79 -16.19 4.25 -3.00
CA ASP A 79 -16.89 3.40 -3.94
C ASP A 79 -16.38 3.60 -5.37
N LEU A 80 -15.74 2.58 -5.95
CA LEU A 80 -15.30 2.58 -7.35
C LEU A 80 -15.99 1.49 -8.18
N ARG A 81 -17.11 0.96 -7.68
CA ARG A 81 -17.88 -0.06 -8.41
C ARG A 81 -18.53 0.55 -9.64
N LEU A 82 -18.26 -0.02 -10.79
CA LEU A 82 -18.86 0.40 -12.05
C LEU A 82 -20.40 0.39 -11.98
N GLY A 83 -21.01 1.49 -12.42
CA GLY A 83 -22.47 1.65 -12.40
C GLY A 83 -23.07 1.94 -11.02
N SER A 84 -22.27 2.07 -9.96
CA SER A 84 -22.78 2.46 -8.65
C SER A 84 -23.31 3.90 -8.64
N ALA A 85 -24.45 4.11 -7.99
CA ALA A 85 -25.03 5.44 -7.79
C ALA A 85 -24.14 6.35 -6.90
N THR A 86 -23.27 5.75 -6.09
CA THR A 86 -22.31 6.44 -5.20
C THR A 86 -20.87 6.37 -5.72
N TYR A 87 -20.67 6.03 -7.00
CA TYR A 87 -19.34 5.96 -7.59
C TYR A 87 -18.54 7.26 -7.38
N GLY A 88 -17.30 7.13 -6.91
CA GLY A 88 -16.39 8.21 -6.55
C GLY A 88 -16.63 8.82 -5.16
N GLN A 89 -17.66 8.39 -4.43
CA GLN A 89 -17.98 8.95 -3.11
C GLN A 89 -17.35 8.15 -1.97
N ILE A 90 -17.06 8.84 -0.87
CA ILE A 90 -16.70 8.21 0.40
C ILE A 90 -17.91 7.44 0.93
N VAL A 91 -17.76 6.14 1.10
CA VAL A 91 -18.78 5.28 1.72
C VAL A 91 -18.69 5.43 3.23
N THR A 92 -17.48 5.36 3.77
CA THR A 92 -17.21 5.50 5.20
C THR A 92 -15.73 5.77 5.45
N SER A 93 -15.41 6.31 6.63
CA SER A 93 -14.04 6.59 7.07
C SER A 93 -13.98 6.63 8.59
N GLY A 94 -12.80 6.48 9.16
CA GLY A 94 -12.62 6.62 10.60
C GLY A 94 -11.19 6.42 11.06
N THR A 95 -11.02 6.37 12.38
CA THR A 95 -9.79 5.89 13.02
C THR A 95 -9.85 4.38 13.20
N VAL A 96 -8.69 3.76 13.34
CA VAL A 96 -8.59 2.32 13.64
C VAL A 96 -9.06 2.02 15.07
N THR A 97 -9.68 0.87 15.27
CA THR A 97 -10.11 0.36 16.58
C THR A 97 -8.91 -0.17 17.39
N THR A 98 -7.89 -0.68 16.70
CA THR A 98 -6.63 -1.12 17.30
C THR A 98 -5.51 -0.63 16.40
N ALA A 99 -4.59 0.18 16.95
CA ALA A 99 -3.46 0.73 16.24
C ALA A 99 -2.46 -0.36 15.80
N PRO A 100 -1.69 -0.12 14.73
CA PRO A 100 -0.63 -1.05 14.35
C PRO A 100 0.48 -1.05 15.42
N GLU A 101 1.01 -2.23 15.74
CA GLU A 101 2.12 -2.38 16.71
C GLU A 101 3.41 -1.75 16.20
N TYR A 102 3.58 -1.72 14.86
CA TYR A 102 4.74 -1.18 14.16
C TYR A 102 4.29 -0.15 13.13
N PRO A 103 5.04 0.96 12.95
CA PRO A 103 4.75 1.93 11.89
C PRO A 103 4.64 1.28 10.51
N ILE A 104 3.64 1.71 9.74
CA ILE A 104 3.43 1.34 8.34
C ILE A 104 3.24 2.61 7.52
N TYR A 105 3.64 2.57 6.25
CA TYR A 105 3.35 3.65 5.30
C TYR A 105 2.26 3.26 4.32
N ASP A 106 2.33 2.03 3.82
CA ASP A 106 1.48 1.53 2.75
C ASP A 106 0.94 0.12 3.03
N TRP A 107 -0.10 -0.27 2.28
CA TRP A 107 -0.76 -1.56 2.34
C TRP A 107 -1.18 -2.07 0.97
N ALA A 108 -1.49 -3.35 0.86
CA ALA A 108 -2.06 -3.94 -0.35
C ALA A 108 -3.21 -4.89 -0.03
N TYR A 109 -4.17 -4.95 -0.97
CA TYR A 109 -5.15 -6.01 -1.01
C TYR A 109 -4.58 -7.23 -1.76
N VAL A 110 -4.70 -8.40 -1.13
CA VAL A 110 -4.22 -9.67 -1.68
C VAL A 110 -5.42 -10.57 -1.96
N SER A 111 -5.59 -10.97 -3.23
CA SER A 111 -6.66 -11.88 -3.62
C SER A 111 -6.50 -13.22 -2.88
N GLY A 112 -7.59 -13.74 -2.32
CA GLY A 112 -7.55 -14.97 -1.51
C GLY A 112 -6.95 -14.81 -0.11
N GLY A 113 -6.42 -13.63 0.26
CA GLY A 113 -5.91 -13.33 1.60
C GLY A 113 -7.00 -13.19 2.67
N GLY A 114 -8.28 -13.08 2.27
CA GLY A 114 -9.40 -12.89 3.17
C GLY A 114 -9.81 -11.42 3.32
N ASN A 115 -10.53 -11.08 4.40
CA ASN A 115 -11.11 -9.75 4.59
C ASN A 115 -10.10 -8.75 5.20
N TYR A 116 -8.91 -8.67 4.59
CA TYR A 116 -7.77 -7.92 5.12
C TYR A 116 -7.11 -7.05 4.05
N LEU A 117 -6.44 -5.98 4.52
CA LEU A 117 -5.34 -5.31 3.81
C LEU A 117 -4.05 -5.66 4.55
N TYR A 118 -2.94 -5.79 3.83
CA TYR A 118 -1.67 -6.22 4.41
C TYR A 118 -0.61 -5.14 4.24
N ALA A 119 0.14 -4.90 5.31
CA ALA A 119 1.19 -3.89 5.35
C ALA A 119 2.50 -4.51 5.82
N VAL A 120 3.59 -3.84 5.45
CA VAL A 120 4.93 -4.18 5.95
C VAL A 120 5.37 -3.08 6.91
N GLY A 121 5.48 -3.44 8.18
CA GLY A 121 5.90 -2.55 9.25
C GLY A 121 7.37 -2.73 9.59
N TYR A 122 7.88 -1.82 10.41
CA TYR A 122 9.28 -1.85 10.83
C TYR A 122 9.48 -1.40 12.28
N SER A 123 10.62 -1.76 12.85
CA SER A 123 11.09 -1.23 14.14
C SER A 123 12.52 -0.72 14.04
N TYR A 124 12.90 0.16 14.96
CA TYR A 124 14.27 0.61 15.14
C TYR A 124 14.90 -0.04 16.38
N GLY A 125 16.17 -0.37 16.28
CA GLY A 125 17.00 -0.83 17.38
C GLY A 125 17.64 0.33 18.13
N LEU A 126 18.72 0.04 18.87
CA LEU A 126 19.52 1.08 19.53
C LEU A 126 20.05 2.08 18.49
N VAL A 127 19.91 3.37 18.79
CA VAL A 127 20.42 4.50 17.99
C VAL A 127 19.86 4.56 16.55
N GLY A 128 18.55 4.38 16.37
CA GLY A 128 17.86 4.69 15.09
C GLY A 128 18.21 3.76 13.91
N ILE A 129 18.93 2.68 14.17
CA ILE A 129 19.26 1.65 13.17
C ILE A 129 18.02 0.78 12.95
N PHE A 130 17.74 0.43 11.70
CA PHE A 130 16.65 -0.49 11.39
C PHE A 130 16.86 -1.85 12.06
N ALA A 131 15.85 -2.30 12.81
CA ALA A 131 15.91 -3.56 13.53
C ALA A 131 15.22 -4.68 12.76
N ASN A 132 13.90 -4.59 12.57
CA ASN A 132 13.13 -5.73 12.07
C ASN A 132 12.04 -5.30 11.09
N THR A 133 11.72 -6.24 10.19
CA THR A 133 10.55 -6.19 9.32
C THR A 133 9.42 -7.03 9.88
N TYR A 134 8.21 -6.49 9.83
CA TYR A 134 7.00 -7.17 10.29
C TYR A 134 5.96 -7.21 9.18
N LEU A 135 5.18 -8.28 9.15
CA LEU A 135 3.96 -8.35 8.35
C LEU A 135 2.77 -8.11 9.27
N LEU A 136 1.94 -7.14 8.88
CA LEU A 136 0.73 -6.75 9.61
C LEU A 136 -0.48 -6.94 8.70
N GLN A 137 -1.61 -7.24 9.31
CA GLN A 137 -2.91 -7.27 8.64
C GLN A 137 -3.87 -6.29 9.30
N PHE A 138 -4.61 -5.56 8.48
CA PHE A 138 -5.73 -4.70 8.86
C PHE A 138 -7.04 -5.40 8.52
N ASN A 139 -7.88 -5.65 9.51
CA ASN A 139 -9.20 -6.25 9.31
C ASN A 139 -10.19 -5.19 8.82
N ARG A 140 -10.67 -5.34 7.57
CA ARG A 140 -11.60 -4.38 6.96
C ARG A 140 -12.97 -4.36 7.62
N ALA A 141 -13.38 -5.42 8.33
CA ALA A 141 -14.64 -5.42 9.10
C ALA A 141 -14.46 -4.70 10.44
N THR A 142 -13.53 -5.18 11.27
CA THR A 142 -13.35 -4.71 12.65
C THR A 142 -12.48 -3.47 12.78
N LYS A 143 -11.86 -3.00 11.69
CA LYS A 143 -10.96 -1.84 11.62
C LYS A 143 -9.78 -1.94 12.60
N ALA A 144 -9.31 -3.16 12.84
CA ALA A 144 -8.24 -3.46 13.81
C ALA A 144 -7.01 -4.03 13.11
N TRP A 145 -5.82 -3.63 13.59
CA TRP A 145 -4.54 -4.19 13.17
C TRP A 145 -4.15 -5.43 13.97
N LYS A 146 -3.36 -6.30 13.34
CA LYS A 146 -2.68 -7.43 13.98
C LYS A 146 -1.34 -7.68 13.30
N THR A 147 -0.26 -7.79 14.09
CA THR A 147 1.03 -8.34 13.62
C THR A 147 0.90 -9.85 13.43
N ILE A 148 1.28 -10.36 12.26
CA ILE A 148 1.15 -11.79 11.94
C ILE A 148 2.48 -12.50 11.71
N THR A 149 3.57 -11.79 11.42
CA THR A 149 4.92 -12.38 11.30
C THR A 149 6.00 -11.34 11.56
N ASN A 150 7.10 -11.78 12.15
CA ASN A 150 8.37 -11.04 12.24
C ASN A 150 9.39 -11.73 11.31
N TYR A 151 9.89 -11.01 10.32
CA TYR A 151 10.89 -11.51 9.37
C TYR A 151 12.34 -11.20 9.78
N GLY A 152 12.52 -10.50 10.90
CA GLY A 152 13.84 -10.08 11.38
C GLY A 152 14.44 -8.94 10.56
N ASN A 153 15.75 -8.73 10.72
CA ASN A 153 16.51 -7.76 9.94
C ASN A 153 16.81 -8.30 8.53
N ILE A 154 15.89 -8.08 7.59
CA ILE A 154 16.08 -8.50 6.20
C ILE A 154 16.83 -7.45 5.36
N VAL A 155 16.99 -6.22 5.85
CA VAL A 155 17.71 -5.15 5.13
C VAL A 155 18.91 -4.69 5.97
N PRO A 156 19.94 -5.54 6.15
CA PRO A 156 21.04 -5.26 7.06
C PRO A 156 21.87 -4.05 6.60
N ASN A 157 22.50 -3.38 7.56
CA ASN A 157 23.43 -2.24 7.38
C ASN A 157 22.78 -0.92 6.94
N LEU A 158 21.47 -0.76 7.10
CA LEU A 158 20.83 0.55 6.94
C LEU A 158 20.95 1.39 8.21
N ILE A 159 21.68 2.51 8.08
CA ILE A 159 22.07 3.41 9.18
C ILE A 159 21.09 4.58 9.35
N SER A 160 20.10 4.74 8.46
CA SER A 160 19.01 5.73 8.63
C SER A 160 17.77 5.44 7.77
N THR A 161 16.59 5.74 8.35
CA THR A 161 15.25 5.91 7.74
C THR A 161 14.78 4.81 6.79
N THR A 162 14.95 3.55 7.19
CA THR A 162 14.29 2.45 6.48
C THR A 162 12.79 2.59 6.60
N THR A 163 12.11 2.70 5.47
CA THR A 163 10.66 2.76 5.39
C THR A 163 10.19 1.89 4.24
N TRP A 164 9.22 1.03 4.51
CA TRP A 164 8.54 0.25 3.48
C TRP A 164 7.53 1.15 2.80
N GLY A 165 7.99 1.89 1.79
CA GLY A 165 7.20 2.95 1.15
C GLY A 165 6.10 2.44 0.23
N ALA A 166 6.31 1.27 -0.37
CA ALA A 166 5.36 0.66 -1.30
C ALA A 166 5.16 -0.80 -0.97
N VAL A 167 3.91 -1.24 -1.00
CA VAL A 167 3.49 -2.62 -0.78
C VAL A 167 2.53 -2.99 -1.90
N TYR A 168 2.78 -4.11 -2.59
CA TYR A 168 1.91 -4.57 -3.67
C TYR A 168 1.77 -6.09 -3.66
N ALA A 169 0.56 -6.57 -3.95
CA ALA A 169 0.29 -8.00 -4.08
C ALA A 169 0.75 -8.55 -5.43
N SER A 170 1.13 -9.83 -5.46
CA SER A 170 1.25 -10.61 -6.70
C SER A 170 0.24 -11.78 -6.75
N ASP A 171 0.14 -12.43 -7.91
CA ASP A 171 -0.67 -13.62 -8.25
C ASP A 171 -0.13 -14.89 -7.61
N ASP A 172 1.09 -14.85 -7.10
CA ASP A 172 1.76 -15.95 -6.41
C ASP A 172 1.45 -16.01 -4.91
N ASN A 173 0.37 -15.35 -4.47
CA ASN A 173 -0.04 -15.23 -3.08
C ASN A 173 1.09 -14.70 -2.19
N ALA A 174 1.82 -13.69 -2.67
CA ALA A 174 2.80 -13.01 -1.85
C ALA A 174 2.60 -11.49 -1.90
N LEU A 175 3.13 -10.85 -0.87
CA LEU A 175 3.34 -9.42 -0.86
C LEU A 175 4.75 -9.12 -1.32
N TYR A 176 4.87 -8.03 -2.05
CA TYR A 176 6.14 -7.46 -2.42
C TYR A 176 6.23 -6.08 -1.79
N ALA A 177 7.37 -5.78 -1.18
CA ALA A 177 7.59 -4.52 -0.51
C ALA A 177 8.88 -3.88 -0.99
N SER A 178 8.81 -2.58 -1.31
CA SER A 178 9.94 -1.78 -1.75
C SER A 178 10.41 -0.90 -0.61
N GLU A 179 11.66 -1.08 -0.21
CA GLU A 179 12.29 -0.27 0.82
C GLU A 179 12.85 1.02 0.22
N ASN A 180 12.48 2.16 0.78
CA ASN A 180 12.81 3.50 0.26
C ASN A 180 14.32 3.78 0.20
N GLY A 181 15.05 3.59 1.31
CA GLY A 181 16.43 4.02 1.43
C GLY A 181 17.40 3.23 0.54
N SER A 182 17.23 1.92 0.47
CA SER A 182 18.08 0.99 -0.29
C SER A 182 17.54 0.66 -1.67
N GLY A 183 16.26 0.91 -1.94
CA GLY A 183 15.58 0.46 -3.15
C GLY A 183 15.37 -1.05 -3.22
N GLN A 184 15.68 -1.80 -2.16
CA GLN A 184 15.55 -3.27 -2.20
C GLN A 184 14.08 -3.68 -2.25
N ILE A 185 13.77 -4.62 -3.15
CA ILE A 185 12.44 -5.20 -3.27
C ILE A 185 12.47 -6.62 -2.71
N TRP A 186 11.55 -6.88 -1.78
CA TRP A 186 11.45 -8.13 -1.05
C TRP A 186 10.10 -8.78 -1.30
N LYS A 187 10.10 -10.10 -1.46
CA LYS A 187 8.91 -10.95 -1.47
C LYS A 187 8.67 -11.53 -0.09
N LEU A 188 7.46 -11.37 0.43
CA LEU A 188 7.01 -11.82 1.74
C LEU A 188 5.86 -12.82 1.53
N PRO A 189 6.01 -14.10 1.92
CA PRO A 189 4.97 -15.11 1.78
C PRO A 189 3.65 -14.72 2.48
N LEU A 190 2.52 -15.07 1.86
CA LEU A 190 1.19 -14.85 2.45
C LEU A 190 0.19 -16.00 2.11
N PRO A 191 -0.52 -16.58 3.09
CA PRO A 191 -0.28 -16.45 4.52
C PRO A 191 1.12 -16.99 4.88
N PRO A 192 1.78 -16.42 5.90
CA PRO A 192 3.05 -16.95 6.37
C PRO A 192 2.83 -18.31 7.05
N ALA A 193 3.53 -19.35 6.58
CA ALA A 193 3.70 -20.60 7.31
C ALA A 193 4.76 -20.45 8.41
N ALA A 194 4.76 -21.35 9.41
CA ALA A 194 5.81 -21.37 10.42
C ALA A 194 7.20 -21.48 9.78
N GLY A 195 8.12 -20.58 10.16
CA GLY A 195 9.46 -20.51 9.58
C GLY A 195 9.54 -19.83 8.20
N SER A 196 8.47 -19.17 7.74
CA SER A 196 8.52 -18.38 6.50
C SER A 196 9.61 -17.31 6.55
N THR A 197 10.35 -17.17 5.46
CA THR A 197 11.39 -16.16 5.29
C THR A 197 11.05 -15.25 4.12
N ALA A 198 11.34 -13.96 4.26
CA ALA A 198 11.29 -13.02 3.14
C ALA A 198 12.47 -13.26 2.21
N LYS A 199 12.29 -13.02 0.92
CA LYS A 199 13.33 -13.19 -0.10
C LYS A 199 13.54 -11.90 -0.88
N LYS A 200 14.79 -11.44 -0.99
CA LYS A 200 15.12 -10.36 -1.89
C LYS A 200 14.90 -10.81 -3.33
N VAL A 201 14.20 -10.02 -4.12
CA VAL A 201 13.89 -10.35 -5.53
C VAL A 201 14.58 -9.42 -6.52
N SER A 202 14.79 -8.15 -6.16
CA SER A 202 15.45 -7.17 -7.04
C SER A 202 15.86 -5.90 -6.27
N ASN A 203 16.43 -4.93 -6.99
CA ASN A 203 16.57 -3.55 -6.53
C ASN A 203 15.84 -2.62 -7.52
N GLY A 204 15.07 -1.68 -7.00
CA GLY A 204 14.68 -0.44 -7.68
C GLY A 204 15.64 0.70 -7.31
N PRO A 205 15.33 1.95 -7.74
CA PRO A 205 16.07 3.09 -7.23
C PRO A 205 15.75 3.37 -5.76
N SER A 206 16.70 3.92 -5.03
CA SER A 206 16.44 4.57 -3.74
C SER A 206 15.58 5.81 -3.94
N ALA A 207 14.67 6.07 -2.99
CA ALA A 207 13.81 7.25 -2.99
C ALA A 207 13.48 7.68 -1.56
N SER A 208 13.19 8.96 -1.35
CA SER A 208 12.66 9.45 -0.06
C SER A 208 11.19 9.09 0.16
N SER A 209 10.49 8.76 -0.92
CA SER A 209 9.12 8.27 -0.96
C SER A 209 8.96 7.46 -2.24
N ASN A 210 8.33 6.30 -2.13
CA ASN A 210 7.87 5.51 -3.26
C ASN A 210 6.44 5.04 -2.96
N ASP A 211 5.78 4.57 -4.01
CA ASP A 211 4.49 3.91 -3.98
C ASP A 211 4.41 2.95 -5.19
N GLY A 212 3.45 2.03 -5.21
CA GLY A 212 3.26 1.16 -6.37
C GLY A 212 1.96 0.36 -6.33
N ALA A 213 1.31 0.26 -7.49
CA ALA A 213 0.11 -0.55 -7.66
C ALA A 213 0.41 -1.94 -8.26
N ARG A 214 -0.36 -2.95 -7.84
CA ARG A 214 -0.40 -4.25 -8.51
C ARG A 214 -0.94 -4.10 -9.94
N CYS A 215 -0.29 -4.67 -10.94
CA CYS A 215 -0.71 -4.55 -12.36
C CYS A 215 -1.05 -5.91 -13.01
N ILE A 216 -1.32 -6.93 -12.21
CA ILE A 216 -1.41 -8.34 -12.64
C ILE A 216 -2.59 -8.59 -13.58
N ASN A 217 -3.69 -7.89 -13.32
CA ASN A 217 -4.93 -8.04 -14.08
C ASN A 217 -5.12 -6.92 -15.10
N ALA A 218 -4.09 -6.10 -15.32
CA ALA A 218 -4.18 -4.99 -16.24
C ALA A 218 -4.17 -5.51 -17.68
N LYS A 219 -5.18 -5.11 -18.45
CA LYS A 219 -5.31 -5.52 -19.86
C LYS A 219 -4.78 -4.39 -20.75
N GLY A 220 -3.82 -4.70 -21.61
CA GLY A 220 -3.31 -3.77 -22.62
C GLY A 220 -2.37 -2.67 -22.08
N LEU A 221 -1.59 -2.97 -21.04
CA LEU A 221 -0.44 -2.17 -20.60
C LEU A 221 0.86 -2.57 -21.30
#